data_AF-A0A0G1PKL0-F1
#
_entry.id   AF-A0A0G1PKL0-F1
#
_cell.length_a   1.000
_cell.length_b   1.000
_cell.length_c   1.000
_cell.angle_alpha   90.00
_cell.angle_beta   90.00
_cell.angle_gamma   90.00
#
_symmetry.space_group_name_H-M   'P 1'
#
loop_
_entity.id
_entity.type
_entity.pdbx_description
1 polymer ?
#
loop_
_entity_poly.entity_id
_entity_poly.type
_entity_poly.pdbx_seq_one_letter_code
_entity_poly.pdbx_strand_id
1 'polypeptide(L)'
;MAEIENKDLSEKILLEFEAYDRPHKVWSKEFYSSVIVIAFLVSIIFYFIEGFMPVLVIWALVFMLWAMAKTEPRLIKTELTSWGLKSQEKTYRFEEMASFWFETKWGTRLMRINLAVVPWHLVVVLDPNKEDDLKKHMLERVIFQEPAVTWVDRALKWVGEKMPLE
;
A
#
# COMPACT_ATOMS: atom_id res chain seq x y z
N MET A 1 48.50 7.06 -24.33
CA MET A 1 47.21 7.77 -24.43
C MET A 1 46.18 6.79 -23.93
N ALA A 2 45.72 6.93 -22.68
CA ALA A 2 44.73 6.02 -22.11
C ALA A 2 43.38 6.38 -22.70
N GLU A 3 42.75 5.41 -23.35
CA GLU A 3 41.42 5.49 -23.90
C GLU A 3 40.44 5.71 -22.74
N ILE A 4 39.91 6.93 -22.63
CA ILE A 4 38.88 7.26 -21.67
C ILE A 4 37.63 6.54 -22.18
N GLU A 5 37.40 5.35 -21.66
CA GLU A 5 36.14 4.62 -21.81
C GLU A 5 35.03 5.55 -21.34
N ASN A 6 34.33 6.15 -22.31
CA ASN A 6 33.24 7.07 -22.08
C ASN A 6 32.06 6.24 -21.59
N LYS A 7 32.11 5.85 -20.31
CA LYS A 7 31.02 5.18 -19.63
C LYS A 7 29.87 6.16 -19.64
N ASP A 8 28.94 5.91 -20.55
CA ASP A 8 27.70 6.66 -20.68
C ASP A 8 26.98 6.66 -19.33
N LEU A 9 27.17 7.74 -18.56
CA LEU A 9 26.58 7.95 -17.24
C LEU A 9 25.12 8.36 -17.34
N SER A 10 24.52 8.35 -18.55
CA SER A 10 23.11 8.71 -18.71
C SER A 10 22.20 7.71 -17.99
N GLU A 11 21.15 8.25 -17.36
CA GLU A 11 20.10 7.46 -16.75
C GLU A 11 19.35 6.70 -17.86
N LYS A 12 19.36 5.37 -17.80
CA LYS A 12 18.61 4.51 -18.74
C LYS A 12 17.37 3.98 -18.03
N ILE A 13 16.21 4.17 -18.65
CA ILE A 13 14.95 3.59 -18.19
C ILE A 13 14.98 2.09 -18.53
N LEU A 14 14.93 1.25 -17.50
CA LEU A 14 14.95 -0.22 -17.64
C LEU A 14 13.52 -0.76 -17.76
N LEU A 15 12.59 -0.21 -16.98
CA LEU A 15 11.19 -0.64 -16.95
C LEU A 15 10.29 0.55 -16.57
N GLU A 16 9.18 0.75 -17.28
CA GLU A 16 8.13 1.70 -16.89
C GLU A 16 6.84 0.92 -16.66
N PHE A 17 6.14 1.19 -15.56
CA PHE A 17 4.83 0.60 -15.28
C PHE A 17 3.91 1.57 -14.53
N GLU A 18 2.61 1.44 -14.78
CA GLU A 18 1.58 2.20 -14.09
C GLU A 18 0.99 1.32 -12.98
N ALA A 19 0.99 1.83 -11.76
CA ALA A 19 0.41 1.14 -10.61
C ALA A 19 -0.30 2.13 -9.69
N TYR A 20 -1.18 1.63 -8.82
CA TYR A 20 -1.87 2.49 -7.85
C TYR A 20 -0.87 3.06 -6.83
N ASP A 21 -1.06 4.32 -6.46
CA ASP A 21 -0.22 5.02 -5.45
C ASP A 21 -0.29 4.37 -4.07
N ARG A 22 -1.38 3.66 -3.79
CA ARG A 22 -1.61 2.93 -2.55
C ARG A 22 -2.33 1.62 -2.81
N PRO A 23 -2.10 0.57 -2.00
CA PRO A 23 -2.93 -0.64 -2.03
C PRO A 23 -4.38 -0.25 -1.77
N HIS A 24 -5.28 -0.61 -2.68
CA HIS A 24 -6.69 -0.28 -2.55
C HIS A 24 -7.47 -1.48 -2.02
N LYS A 25 -8.00 -1.34 -0.80
CA LYS A 25 -9.00 -2.29 -0.30
C LYS A 25 -10.37 -1.83 -0.77
N VAL A 26 -10.95 -2.55 -1.73
CA VAL A 26 -12.36 -2.35 -2.11
C VAL A 26 -13.21 -3.03 -1.05
N TRP A 27 -13.93 -2.25 -0.25
CA TRP A 27 -14.89 -2.79 0.71
C TRP A 27 -16.07 -3.44 -0.02
N SER A 28 -16.48 -4.64 0.41
CA SER A 28 -17.61 -5.35 -0.17
C SER A 28 -18.93 -4.62 0.11
N LYS A 29 -19.93 -4.79 -0.77
CA LYS A 29 -21.29 -4.25 -0.53
C LYS A 29 -21.92 -4.81 0.75
N GLU A 30 -21.58 -6.04 1.10
CA GLU A 30 -22.05 -6.72 2.31
C GLU A 30 -21.52 -6.04 3.58
N PHE A 31 -20.26 -5.58 3.58
CA PHE A 31 -19.70 -4.80 4.68
C PHE A 31 -20.48 -3.50 4.90
N TYR A 32 -20.72 -2.72 3.84
CA TYR A 32 -21.50 -1.48 3.96
C TYR A 32 -22.93 -1.75 4.42
N SER A 33 -23.57 -2.79 3.90
CA SER A 33 -24.91 -3.19 4.34
C SER A 33 -24.94 -3.50 5.83
N SER A 34 -23.95 -4.25 6.33
CA SER A 34 -23.85 -4.62 7.75
C SER A 34 -23.65 -3.39 8.64
N VAL A 35 -22.75 -2.48 8.26
CA VAL A 35 -22.50 -1.22 8.98
C VAL A 35 -23.77 -0.35 9.01
N ILE A 36 -24.47 -0.22 7.88
CA ILE A 36 -25.71 0.57 7.80
C ILE A 36 -26.81 -0.05 8.67
N VAL A 37 -26.97 -1.38 8.67
CA VAL A 37 -27.96 -2.06 9.51
C VAL A 37 -27.64 -1.87 10.99
N ILE A 38 -26.38 -2.04 11.40
CA ILE A 38 -25.96 -1.81 12.78
C ILE A 38 -26.19 -0.35 13.18
N ALA A 39 -25.76 0.61 12.36
CA ALA A 39 -25.96 2.03 12.63
C ALA A 39 -27.44 2.39 12.74
N PHE A 40 -28.30 1.78 11.91
CA PHE A 40 -29.74 1.96 11.96
C PHE A 40 -30.34 1.41 13.27
N LEU A 41 -29.99 0.19 13.67
CA LEU A 41 -30.45 -0.40 14.94
C LEU A 41 -30.00 0.44 16.14
N VAL A 42 -28.73 0.86 16.15
CA VAL A 42 -28.16 1.70 17.21
C VAL A 42 -28.87 3.06 17.25
N SER A 43 -29.19 3.65 16.08
CA SER A 43 -29.96 4.90 15.99
C SER A 43 -31.34 4.77 16.62
N ILE A 44 -32.05 3.68 16.37
CA ILE A 44 -33.37 3.43 16.99
C ILE A 44 -33.25 3.39 18.51
N ILE A 45 -32.26 2.66 19.03
CA ILE A 45 -32.04 2.55 20.48
C ILE A 45 -31.76 3.93 21.09
N PHE A 46 -30.83 4.69 20.51
CA PHE A 46 -30.50 6.03 21.01
C PHE A 46 -31.64 7.03 20.89
N TYR A 47 -32.48 6.90 19.86
CA TYR A 47 -33.66 7.73 19.70
C TYR A 47 -34.62 7.61 20.90
N PHE A 48 -34.80 6.40 21.42
CA PHE A 48 -35.64 6.18 22.61
C PHE A 48 -34.97 6.64 23.92
N ILE A 49 -33.64 6.69 24.00
CA ILE A 49 -32.91 7.05 25.21
C ILE A 49 -32.85 8.58 25.40
N GLU A 50 -32.37 9.30 24.38
CA GLU A 50 -32.03 10.73 24.49
C GLU A 50 -32.71 11.60 23.40
N GLY A 51 -33.40 10.96 22.46
CA GLY A 51 -34.08 11.64 21.36
C GLY A 51 -33.24 11.75 20.08
N PHE A 52 -33.47 12.81 19.30
CA PHE A 52 -32.93 12.92 17.94
C PHE A 52 -31.42 13.25 17.86
N MET A 53 -30.84 13.86 18.91
CA MET A 53 -29.47 14.39 18.85
C MET A 53 -28.40 13.29 18.63
N PRO A 54 -28.38 12.15 19.35
CA PRO A 54 -27.36 11.13 19.12
C PRO A 54 -27.51 10.42 17.76
N VAL A 55 -28.74 10.35 17.23
CA VAL A 55 -29.00 9.79 15.89
C VAL A 55 -28.24 10.57 14.83
N LEU A 56 -28.27 11.90 14.88
CA LEU A 56 -27.52 12.74 13.95
C LEU A 56 -26.01 12.48 14.03
N VAL A 57 -25.45 12.30 15.24
CA VAL A 57 -24.02 12.03 15.44
C VAL A 57 -23.63 10.69 14.81
N ILE A 58 -24.43 9.65 15.02
CA ILE A 58 -24.20 8.33 14.41
C ILE A 58 -24.17 8.44 12.88
N TRP A 59 -25.16 9.13 12.30
CA TRP A 59 -25.22 9.29 10.85
C TRP A 59 -24.09 10.14 10.28
N ALA A 60 -23.59 11.14 11.02
CA ALA A 60 -22.40 11.89 10.64
C ALA A 60 -21.15 11.00 10.59
N LEU A 61 -20.98 10.08 11.55
CA LEU A 61 -19.88 9.10 11.53
C LEU A 61 -20.00 8.11 10.37
N VAL A 62 -21.21 7.58 10.12
CA VAL A 62 -21.46 6.70 8.98
C VAL A 62 -21.13 7.41 7.66
N PHE A 63 -21.56 8.67 7.53
CA PHE A 63 -21.26 9.48 6.36
C PHE A 63 -19.75 9.71 6.19
N MET A 64 -19.03 10.03 7.26
CA MET A 64 -17.58 10.18 7.25
C MET A 64 -16.88 8.90 6.76
N LEU A 65 -17.27 7.74 7.31
CA LEU A 65 -16.70 6.44 6.89
C LEU A 65 -16.97 6.15 5.42
N TRP A 66 -18.19 6.41 4.95
CA TRP A 66 -18.55 6.27 3.54
C TRP A 66 -17.72 7.19 2.63
N ALA A 67 -17.57 8.46 3.00
CA ALA A 67 -16.80 9.43 2.23
C ALA A 67 -15.33 9.04 2.13
N MET A 68 -14.72 8.59 3.24
CA MET A 68 -13.34 8.09 3.24
C MET A 68 -13.18 6.89 2.32
N ALA A 69 -14.11 5.96 2.36
CA ALA A 69 -14.02 4.71 1.62
C ALA A 69 -14.33 4.87 0.12
N LYS A 70 -14.99 5.97 -0.30
CA LYS A 70 -15.20 6.30 -1.72
C LYS A 70 -13.99 6.98 -2.39
N THR A 71 -12.93 7.32 -1.65
CA THR A 71 -11.73 7.94 -2.23
C THR A 71 -10.90 6.94 -3.03
N GLU A 72 -11.06 6.94 -4.35
CA GLU A 72 -10.30 6.05 -5.25
C GLU A 72 -8.81 6.45 -5.29
N PRO A 73 -7.88 5.49 -5.33
CA PRO A 73 -6.44 5.78 -5.46
C PRO A 73 -6.12 6.27 -6.86
N ARG A 74 -5.15 7.19 -6.95
CA ARG A 74 -4.62 7.65 -8.23
C ARG A 74 -3.68 6.59 -8.81
N LEU A 75 -3.68 6.47 -10.13
CA LEU A 75 -2.67 5.71 -10.88
C LEU A 75 -1.42 6.58 -11.00
N ILE A 76 -0.26 6.01 -10.68
CA ILE A 76 1.04 6.66 -10.76
C ILE A 76 1.96 5.88 -11.70
N LYS A 77 2.74 6.62 -12.48
CA LYS A 77 3.82 6.05 -13.29
C LYS A 77 5.04 5.82 -12.41
N THR A 78 5.51 4.59 -12.37
CA THR A 78 6.74 4.18 -11.70
C THR A 78 7.74 3.73 -12.75
N GLU A 79 8.91 4.35 -12.75
CA GLU A 79 10.02 4.05 -13.66
C GLU A 79 11.15 3.42 -12.85
N LEU A 80 11.56 2.20 -13.22
CA LEU A 80 12.81 1.62 -12.77
C LEU A 80 13.91 2.08 -13.73
N THR A 81 14.87 2.83 -13.21
CA THR A 81 15.99 3.35 -13.97
C THR A 81 17.30 2.69 -13.54
N SER A 82 18.36 2.92 -14.29
CA SER A 82 19.71 2.47 -13.95
C SER A 82 20.24 3.04 -12.63
N TRP A 83 19.62 4.06 -12.06
CA TRP A 83 20.04 4.69 -10.81
C TRP A 83 19.16 4.30 -9.62
N GLY A 84 17.91 3.94 -9.86
CA GLY A 84 17.00 3.59 -8.79
C GLY A 84 15.55 3.45 -9.25
N LEU A 85 14.64 3.66 -8.31
CA LEU A 85 13.21 3.64 -8.55
C LEU A 85 12.66 5.06 -8.48
N LYS A 86 12.10 5.52 -9.58
CA LYS A 86 11.49 6.84 -9.70
C LYS A 86 9.98 6.69 -9.59
N SER A 87 9.42 7.36 -8.60
CA SER A 87 7.98 7.38 -8.34
C SER A 87 7.53 8.83 -8.20
N GLN A 88 6.59 9.24 -9.05
CA GLN A 88 6.11 10.62 -9.16
C GLN A 88 7.27 11.63 -9.35
N GLU A 89 7.54 12.47 -8.35
CA GLU A 89 8.58 13.52 -8.38
C GLU A 89 9.87 13.12 -7.67
N LYS A 90 9.95 11.92 -7.07
CA LYS A 90 11.12 11.48 -6.30
C LYS A 90 11.81 10.29 -6.94
N THR A 91 13.13 10.38 -7.01
CA THR A 91 14.00 9.27 -7.39
C THR A 91 14.64 8.69 -6.14
N TYR A 92 14.28 7.46 -5.80
CA TYR A 92 14.89 6.69 -4.72
C TYR A 92 16.06 5.91 -5.30
N ARG A 93 17.28 6.18 -4.84
CA ARG A 93 18.46 5.54 -5.43
C ARG A 93 18.69 4.16 -4.83
N PHE A 94 19.33 3.26 -5.57
CA PHE A 94 19.64 1.92 -5.04
C PHE A 94 20.52 1.95 -3.79
N GLU A 95 21.41 2.94 -3.65
CA GLU A 95 22.27 3.07 -2.48
C GLU A 95 21.48 3.39 -1.20
N GLU A 96 20.26 3.90 -1.34
CA GLU A 96 19.36 4.20 -0.22
C GLU A 96 18.48 2.99 0.15
N MET A 97 18.44 1.96 -0.69
CA MET A 97 17.62 0.76 -0.51
C MET A 97 18.40 -0.29 0.28
N ALA A 98 17.98 -0.56 1.52
CA ALA A 98 18.63 -1.53 2.39
C ALA A 98 18.20 -2.97 2.05
N SER A 99 16.89 -3.19 1.89
CA SER A 99 16.34 -4.50 1.54
C SER A 99 14.98 -4.38 0.88
N PHE A 100 14.56 -5.43 0.16
CA PHE A 100 13.22 -5.50 -0.40
C PHE A 100 12.59 -6.88 -0.21
N TRP A 101 11.26 -6.92 -0.22
CA TRP A 101 10.48 -8.16 -0.22
C TRP A 101 9.13 -7.96 -0.92
N PHE A 102 8.49 -9.07 -1.26
CA PHE A 102 7.15 -9.07 -1.84
C PHE A 102 6.12 -9.48 -0.80
N GLU A 103 5.01 -8.75 -0.73
CA GLU A 103 3.88 -9.04 0.13
C GLU A 103 2.60 -9.05 -0.72
N THR A 104 1.59 -9.81 -0.30
CA THR A 104 0.25 -9.74 -0.93
C THR A 104 -0.73 -9.26 0.10
N LYS A 105 -1.38 -8.13 -0.18
CA LYS A 105 -2.35 -7.51 0.73
C LYS A 105 -3.63 -7.18 -0.04
N TRP A 106 -4.75 -7.69 0.44
CA TRP A 106 -6.08 -7.48 -0.17
C TRP A 106 -6.13 -7.83 -1.67
N GLY A 107 -5.50 -8.96 -2.06
CA GLY A 107 -5.45 -9.41 -3.45
C GLY A 107 -4.52 -8.61 -4.36
N THR A 108 -3.86 -7.57 -3.85
CA THR A 108 -2.86 -6.78 -4.59
C THR A 108 -1.45 -7.23 -4.21
N ARG A 109 -0.59 -7.43 -5.21
CA ARG A 109 0.83 -7.73 -5.01
C ARG A 109 1.59 -6.43 -4.77
N LEU A 110 2.39 -6.41 -3.71
CA LEU A 110 3.12 -5.24 -3.25
C LEU A 110 4.62 -5.59 -3.17
N MET A 111 5.44 -4.65 -3.60
CA MET A 111 6.87 -4.65 -3.30
C MET A 111 7.12 -3.65 -2.19
N ARG A 112 7.74 -4.10 -1.11
CA ARG A 112 8.20 -3.24 -0.04
C ARG A 112 9.69 -3.11 -0.09
N ILE A 113 10.17 -1.89 0.06
CA ILE A 113 11.59 -1.55 0.06
C ILE A 113 11.87 -0.81 1.37
N ASN A 114 12.82 -1.31 2.15
CA ASN A 114 13.37 -0.60 3.29
C ASN A 114 14.38 0.42 2.80
N LEU A 115 14.21 1.67 3.22
CA LEU A 115 15.12 2.76 2.93
C LEU A 115 15.96 3.06 4.17
N ALA A 116 17.25 3.36 3.97
CA ALA A 116 18.12 3.87 5.02
C ALA A 116 17.81 5.33 5.40
N VAL A 117 17.04 6.01 4.55
CA VAL A 117 16.61 7.42 4.70
C VAL A 117 15.09 7.53 4.83
N VAL A 118 14.62 8.64 5.37
CA VAL A 118 13.19 8.95 5.51
C VAL A 118 12.51 8.86 4.13
N PRO A 119 11.42 8.09 3.97
CA PRO A 119 10.45 7.62 4.97
C PRO A 119 10.67 6.21 5.56
N TRP A 120 11.86 5.62 5.48
CA TRP A 120 12.24 4.27 5.95
C TRP A 120 11.55 3.08 5.26
N HIS A 121 10.34 3.25 4.75
CA HIS A 121 9.62 2.24 3.99
C HIS A 121 8.99 2.85 2.74
N LEU A 122 9.24 2.21 1.61
CA LEU A 122 8.58 2.50 0.35
C LEU A 122 7.73 1.29 -0.03
N VAL A 123 6.46 1.54 -0.38
CA VAL A 123 5.53 0.50 -0.85
C VAL A 123 5.19 0.82 -2.29
N VAL A 124 5.47 -0.11 -3.19
CA VAL A 124 5.18 0.00 -4.61
C VAL A 124 4.16 -1.08 -4.95
N VAL A 125 3.01 -0.68 -5.49
CA VAL A 125 2.04 -1.63 -6.05
C VAL A 125 2.60 -2.19 -7.35
N LEU A 126 2.52 -3.50 -7.54
CA LEU A 126 3.04 -4.16 -8.71
C LEU A 126 1.94 -4.51 -9.71
N ASP A 127 2.25 -4.38 -10.99
CA ASP A 127 1.51 -5.07 -12.05
C ASP A 127 1.96 -6.55 -12.08
N PRO A 128 1.04 -7.52 -11.95
CA PRO A 128 1.36 -8.95 -11.97
C PRO A 128 2.19 -9.39 -13.19
N ASN A 129 2.03 -8.71 -14.33
CA ASN A 129 2.73 -9.08 -15.57
C ASN A 129 4.21 -8.69 -15.59
N LYS A 130 4.67 -7.85 -14.65
CA LYS A 130 6.04 -7.30 -14.61
C LYS A 130 6.82 -7.71 -13.36
N GLU A 131 6.27 -8.58 -12.51
CA GLU A 131 6.89 -9.00 -11.25
C GLU A 131 8.24 -9.69 -11.47
N ASP A 132 8.33 -10.62 -12.43
CA ASP A 132 9.55 -11.42 -12.65
C ASP A 132 10.72 -10.58 -13.16
N ASP A 133 10.48 -9.68 -14.12
CA ASP A 133 11.50 -8.77 -14.65
C ASP A 133 11.98 -7.79 -13.57
N LEU A 134 11.05 -7.25 -12.78
CA LEU A 134 11.37 -6.34 -11.69
C LEU A 134 12.21 -7.03 -10.61
N LYS A 135 11.82 -8.26 -10.24
CA LYS A 135 12.55 -9.08 -9.27
C LYS A 135 13.97 -9.34 -9.74
N LYS A 136 14.17 -9.67 -11.01
CA LYS A 136 15.52 -9.89 -11.57
C LYS A 136 16.40 -8.65 -11.45
N HIS A 137 15.90 -7.48 -11.87
CA HIS A 137 16.66 -6.23 -11.80
C HIS A 137 16.90 -5.74 -10.37
N MET A 138 15.98 -6.01 -9.44
CA MET A 138 16.16 -5.66 -8.03
C MET A 138 17.15 -6.59 -7.32
N LEU A 139 17.14 -7.89 -7.60
CA LEU A 139 18.08 -8.86 -7.00
C LEU A 139 19.54 -8.58 -7.39
N GLU A 140 19.78 -8.00 -8.57
CA GLU A 140 21.12 -7.61 -9.00
C GLU A 140 21.72 -6.47 -8.15
N ARG A 141 20.89 -5.70 -7.44
CA ARG A 141 21.28 -4.40 -6.86
C ARG A 141 20.92 -4.24 -5.38
N VAL A 142 19.92 -4.97 -4.89
CA VAL A 142 19.37 -4.84 -3.53
C VAL A 142 19.21 -6.23 -2.92
N ILE A 143 19.38 -6.33 -1.60
CA ILE A 143 19.25 -7.58 -0.87
C ILE A 143 17.76 -7.93 -0.69
N PHE A 144 17.39 -9.17 -1.04
CA PHE A 144 16.06 -9.70 -0.74
C PHE A 144 16.01 -10.19 0.72
N GLN A 145 15.23 -9.52 1.57
CA GLN A 145 15.08 -9.88 2.98
C GLN A 145 13.68 -9.57 3.47
N GLU A 146 12.95 -10.62 3.87
CA GLU A 146 11.66 -10.47 4.57
C GLU A 146 11.90 -10.06 6.03
N PRO A 147 11.12 -9.10 6.57
CA PRO A 147 11.22 -8.71 7.96
C PRO A 147 10.86 -9.88 8.88
N ALA A 148 11.63 -10.07 9.95
CA ALA A 148 11.36 -11.10 10.94
C ALA A 148 10.01 -10.85 11.61
N VAL A 149 9.10 -11.83 11.55
CA VAL A 149 7.80 -11.76 12.21
C VAL A 149 7.98 -11.72 13.73
N THR A 150 7.55 -10.63 14.35
CA THR A 150 7.63 -10.45 15.80
C THR A 150 6.51 -11.23 16.49
N TRP A 151 6.65 -11.54 17.78
CA TRP A 151 5.60 -12.15 18.59
C TRP A 151 4.30 -11.33 18.60
N VAL A 152 4.40 -10.01 18.59
CA VAL A 152 3.26 -9.08 18.44
C VAL A 152 2.57 -9.26 17.08
N ASP A 153 3.32 -9.42 15.99
CA ASP A 153 2.75 -9.65 14.66
C ASP A 153 1.97 -10.96 14.59
N ARG A 154 2.45 -12.00 15.27
CA ARG A 154 1.72 -13.28 15.39
C ARG A 154 0.41 -13.13 16.17
N ALA A 155 0.41 -12.35 17.24
CA ALA A 155 -0.80 -12.09 18.01
C ALA A 155 -1.82 -11.29 17.18
N LEU A 156 -1.37 -10.26 16.46
CA LEU A 156 -2.24 -9.46 15.58
C LEU A 156 -2.80 -10.30 14.42
N LYS A 157 -1.98 -11.16 13.82
CA LYS A 157 -2.43 -12.08 12.76
C LYS A 157 -3.49 -13.06 13.28
N TRP A 158 -3.28 -13.61 14.48
CA TRP A 158 -4.25 -14.49 15.13
C TRP A 158 -5.58 -13.78 15.42
N VAL A 159 -5.53 -12.54 15.93
CA VAL A 159 -6.75 -11.74 16.17
C VAL A 159 -7.47 -11.45 14.84
N GLY A 160 -6.74 -11.07 13.80
CA GLY A 160 -7.31 -10.80 12.47
C GLY A 160 -7.93 -12.03 11.81
N GLU A 161 -7.37 -13.22 12.02
CA GLU A 161 -7.96 -14.48 11.51
C GLU A 161 -9.20 -14.92 12.31
N LYS A 162 -9.27 -14.59 13.61
CA LYS A 162 -10.37 -15.00 14.51
C LYS A 162 -11.52 -14.00 14.57
N MET A 163 -11.25 -12.71 14.36
CA MET A 163 -12.29 -11.69 14.17
C MET A 163 -12.51 -11.50 12.68
N PRO A 164 -13.65 -11.93 12.11
CA PRO A 164 -14.01 -11.65 10.73
C PRO A 164 -14.40 -10.17 10.61
N LEU A 165 -13.40 -9.30 10.77
CA LEU A 165 -13.43 -7.92 10.32
C LEU A 165 -12.75 -7.96 8.95
N GLU A 166 -13.47 -8.50 7.96
CA GLU A 166 -13.00 -8.59 6.59
C GLU A 166 -12.43 -7.27 6.07
#